data_AF-A0A6I9NU57-F1
#
_entry.id   AF-A0A6I9NU57-F1
#
_cell.length_a   1.000
_cell.length_b   1.000
_cell.length_c   1.000
_cell.angle_alpha   90.00
_cell.angle_beta   90.00
_cell.angle_gamma   90.00
#
_symmetry.space_group_name_H-M   'P 1'
#
loop_
_entity.id
_entity.type
_entity.pdbx_description
1 polymer ?
#
loop_
_entity_poly.entity_id
_entity_poly.type
_entity_poly.pdbx_seq_one_letter_code
_entity_poly.pdbx_strand_id
1 'polypeptide(L)'
;MALYVKAAEILDKAEKKQGALKTLVYDSKFENIKPLFALVLETQKFSSVLEEIIVSSKLLKQTKMRMNLAKVLVFDLLIGQGLKCGGAWKTMMIKHRARLQSVLARMKVKQKVSKNEDLLPASVKQVLAENLPRYVRVNTVKTTVEDAVDYLKRDGFSYLGQASRLEDLTLKEKYFVMDMHLPELLVFPPNTDFHDHFLYKAGHIILQDKASCLPAYLLNPPAGAHIIDACAAPGNKTSHLAAIMKNKGKLFAFDLDAKRLSTMATLLLRSGVTCHQLANQDFLKVDPDSPQFKDVEYVLLDPSCSGSGMVCLRDDASSADQEKVKARLAALACFQLRCLNHGLKFPRLKRLVYSTCSIHSQENEGVVAACLQENPGFRLVNLLSQWPERGLEPLTQCLRANPAKTRTHGFFVALLEKHNGAGRKKQEPLVQISDPPVTISEAVNEAEKQEPAVQISAQEATPPIPSTRRKRPAASETEDKQTPAADQADGTPSKKRKRKKKKKKKKKKKVETVETVETVKTVE
;
A
#
# COMPACT_ATOMS: atom_id res chain seq x y z
N MET A 1 -16.55 19.54 -15.26
CA MET A 1 -15.18 20.09 -15.14
C MET A 1 -14.48 19.67 -13.86
N ALA A 2 -15.11 19.75 -12.68
CA ALA A 2 -14.49 19.42 -11.38
C ALA A 2 -13.66 18.12 -11.38
N LEU A 3 -14.16 17.03 -11.97
CA LEU A 3 -13.44 15.76 -12.14
C LEU A 3 -12.06 15.91 -12.80
N TYR A 4 -11.98 16.60 -13.95
CA TYR A 4 -10.73 16.78 -14.71
C TYR A 4 -9.73 17.67 -13.99
N VAL A 5 -10.21 18.74 -13.32
CA VAL A 5 -9.36 19.63 -12.52
C VAL A 5 -8.82 18.87 -11.31
N LYS A 6 -9.65 18.10 -10.61
CA LYS A 6 -9.22 17.28 -9.47
C LYS A 6 -8.24 16.18 -9.88
N ALA A 7 -8.46 15.54 -11.03
CA ALA A 7 -7.52 14.58 -11.60
C ALA A 7 -6.15 15.21 -11.90
N ALA A 8 -6.15 16.40 -12.52
CA ALA A 8 -4.93 17.14 -12.80
C ALA A 8 -4.18 17.57 -11.52
N GLU A 9 -4.90 18.05 -10.50
CA GLU A 9 -4.31 18.36 -9.18
C GLU A 9 -3.67 17.13 -8.51
N ILE A 10 -4.25 15.94 -8.67
CA ILE A 10 -3.70 14.70 -8.12
C ILE A 10 -2.43 14.28 -8.87
N LEU A 11 -2.42 14.42 -10.19
CA LEU A 11 -1.21 14.20 -11.01
C LEU A 11 -0.10 15.21 -10.66
N ASP A 12 -0.43 16.50 -10.52
CA ASP A 12 0.50 17.55 -10.05
C ASP A 12 1.13 17.18 -8.68
N LYS A 13 0.37 16.56 -7.77
CA LYS A 13 0.85 16.10 -6.46
C LYS A 13 1.70 14.83 -6.55
N ALA A 14 1.35 13.91 -7.44
CA ALA A 14 2.08 12.67 -7.67
C ALA A 14 3.46 12.93 -8.32
N GLU A 15 3.52 13.79 -9.34
CA GLU A 15 4.78 14.25 -9.95
C GLU A 15 5.68 14.95 -8.92
N LYS A 16 5.09 15.70 -7.97
CA LYS A 16 5.78 16.32 -6.83
C LYS A 16 6.09 15.34 -5.68
N LYS A 17 5.85 14.04 -5.86
CA LYS A 17 6.11 12.97 -4.87
C LYS A 17 5.46 13.20 -3.50
N GLN A 18 4.32 13.90 -3.45
CA GLN A 18 3.60 14.23 -2.21
C GLN A 18 2.77 13.06 -1.62
N GLY A 19 2.80 11.91 -2.28
CA GLY A 19 2.12 10.68 -1.85
C GLY A 19 1.92 9.71 -3.02
N ALA A 20 1.61 8.46 -2.71
CA ALA A 20 1.24 7.49 -3.74
C ALA A 20 -0.08 7.88 -4.42
N LEU A 21 -0.18 7.64 -5.73
CA LEU A 21 -1.33 8.02 -6.57
C LEU A 21 -2.67 7.60 -5.95
N LYS A 22 -2.77 6.36 -5.45
CA LYS A 22 -3.96 5.84 -4.76
C LYS A 22 -4.28 6.68 -3.51
N THR A 23 -3.34 6.88 -2.60
CA THR A 23 -3.51 7.69 -1.39
C THR A 23 -3.99 9.09 -1.72
N LEU A 24 -3.36 9.76 -2.70
CA LEU A 24 -3.75 11.11 -3.15
C LEU A 24 -5.18 11.18 -3.70
N VAL A 25 -5.67 10.12 -4.35
CA VAL A 25 -7.07 10.03 -4.81
C VAL A 25 -8.04 9.86 -3.64
N TYR A 26 -7.77 8.97 -2.68
CA TYR A 26 -8.67 8.76 -1.53
C TYR A 26 -8.66 9.97 -0.56
N ASP A 27 -7.50 10.58 -0.32
CA ASP A 27 -7.35 11.80 0.48
C ASP A 27 -8.00 13.05 -0.18
N SER A 28 -8.35 12.98 -1.48
CA SER A 28 -8.97 14.10 -2.20
C SER A 28 -10.40 14.44 -1.75
N LYS A 29 -11.06 13.52 -1.03
CA LYS A 29 -12.47 13.61 -0.58
C LYS A 29 -13.47 13.94 -1.70
N PHE A 30 -13.15 13.60 -2.94
CA PHE A 30 -14.03 13.82 -4.09
C PHE A 30 -15.18 12.79 -4.09
N GLU A 31 -16.42 13.25 -4.26
CA GLU A 31 -17.64 12.43 -4.13
C GLU A 31 -17.61 11.14 -4.95
N ASN A 32 -17.11 11.21 -6.19
CA ASN A 32 -17.07 10.10 -7.13
C ASN A 32 -15.65 9.54 -7.28
N ILE A 33 -15.17 8.84 -6.24
CA ILE A 33 -13.81 8.29 -6.18
C ILE A 33 -13.53 7.28 -7.31
N LYS A 34 -14.43 6.34 -7.61
CA LYS A 34 -14.18 5.29 -8.62
C LYS A 34 -13.87 5.88 -10.03
N PRO A 35 -14.68 6.80 -10.61
CA PRO A 35 -14.34 7.48 -11.86
C PRO A 35 -13.07 8.35 -11.80
N LEU A 36 -12.81 9.01 -10.68
CA LEU A 36 -11.60 9.83 -10.49
C LEU A 36 -10.34 8.95 -10.47
N PHE A 37 -10.36 7.85 -9.73
CA PHE A 37 -9.26 6.89 -9.63
C PHE A 37 -8.93 6.30 -11.00
N ALA A 38 -9.93 5.82 -11.75
CA ALA A 38 -9.74 5.27 -13.08
C ALA A 38 -9.15 6.31 -14.06
N LEU A 39 -9.68 7.54 -14.06
CA LEU A 39 -9.19 8.61 -14.93
C LEU A 39 -7.75 9.02 -14.61
N VAL A 40 -7.41 9.16 -13.33
CA VAL A 40 -6.05 9.48 -12.89
C VAL A 40 -5.06 8.36 -13.22
N LEU A 41 -5.43 7.11 -12.95
CA LEU A 41 -4.57 5.94 -13.17
C LEU A 41 -4.29 5.71 -14.67
N GLU A 42 -5.31 5.74 -15.52
CA GLU A 42 -5.12 5.59 -16.96
C GLU A 42 -4.43 6.82 -17.60
N THR A 43 -4.68 8.04 -17.10
CA THR A 43 -3.90 9.21 -17.57
C THR A 43 -2.42 9.07 -17.22
N GLN A 44 -2.09 8.63 -15.99
CA GLN A 44 -0.70 8.43 -15.56
C GLN A 44 0.00 7.35 -16.40
N LYS A 45 -0.68 6.23 -16.64
CA LYS A 45 -0.23 5.11 -17.48
C LYS A 45 0.17 5.55 -18.89
N PHE A 46 -0.60 6.46 -19.51
CA PHE A 46 -0.29 7.04 -20.83
C PHE A 46 0.53 8.35 -20.76
N SER A 47 1.05 8.77 -19.59
CA SER A 47 1.60 10.13 -19.37
C SER A 47 2.66 10.56 -20.39
N SER A 48 3.63 9.68 -20.70
CA SER A 48 4.69 9.94 -21.69
C SER A 48 4.16 10.09 -23.11
N VAL A 49 3.25 9.19 -23.52
CA VAL A 49 2.57 9.24 -24.83
C VAL A 49 1.74 10.51 -24.97
N LEU A 50 1.00 10.89 -23.93
CA LEU A 50 0.18 12.11 -23.88
C LEU A 50 1.04 13.36 -23.96
N GLU A 51 2.20 13.36 -23.29
CA GLU A 51 3.15 14.47 -23.32
C GLU A 51 3.74 14.68 -24.73
N GLU A 52 4.17 13.62 -25.41
CA GLU A 52 4.62 13.69 -26.81
C GLU A 52 3.52 14.22 -27.73
N ILE A 53 2.26 13.79 -27.53
CA ILE A 53 1.09 14.30 -28.27
C ILE A 53 0.88 15.80 -28.02
N ILE A 54 0.93 16.24 -26.77
CA ILE A 54 0.68 17.64 -26.36
C ILE A 54 1.77 18.58 -26.88
N VAL A 55 3.05 18.17 -26.78
CA VAL A 55 4.19 18.93 -27.29
C VAL A 55 4.16 19.01 -28.81
N SER A 56 3.99 17.89 -29.50
CA SER A 56 3.96 17.82 -30.98
C SER A 56 2.76 18.54 -31.60
N SER A 57 1.61 18.52 -30.92
CA SER A 57 0.42 19.30 -31.31
C SER A 57 0.53 20.79 -30.94
N LYS A 58 1.55 21.21 -30.19
CA LYS A 58 1.73 22.57 -29.66
C LYS A 58 0.51 23.07 -28.86
N LEU A 59 -0.27 22.16 -28.26
CA LEU A 59 -1.57 22.46 -27.64
C LEU A 59 -1.47 23.54 -26.56
N LEU A 60 -0.51 23.42 -25.63
CA LEU A 60 -0.36 24.36 -24.52
C LEU A 60 -0.10 25.80 -24.98
N LYS A 61 0.63 25.98 -26.10
CA LYS A 61 0.89 27.31 -26.69
C LYS A 61 -0.40 27.96 -27.23
N GLN A 62 -1.38 27.16 -27.62
CA GLN A 62 -2.66 27.63 -28.18
C GLN A 62 -3.75 27.80 -27.11
N THR A 63 -3.65 27.11 -25.97
CA THR A 63 -4.71 27.05 -24.95
C THR A 63 -4.32 27.63 -23.58
N LYS A 64 -3.03 27.92 -23.33
CA LYS A 64 -2.48 28.37 -22.02
C LYS A 64 -2.81 27.45 -20.84
N MET A 65 -3.05 26.17 -21.09
CA MET A 65 -3.37 25.18 -20.06
C MET A 65 -2.11 24.66 -19.34
N ARG A 66 -2.30 24.12 -18.13
CA ARG A 66 -1.26 23.33 -17.44
C ARG A 66 -1.11 21.95 -18.09
N MET A 67 0.09 21.39 -18.07
CA MET A 67 0.41 20.09 -18.67
C MET A 67 -0.53 18.98 -18.20
N ASN A 68 -0.66 18.77 -16.89
CA ASN A 68 -1.48 17.65 -16.37
C ASN A 68 -2.97 17.79 -16.66
N LEU A 69 -3.51 19.02 -16.69
CA LEU A 69 -4.89 19.24 -17.14
C LEU A 69 -5.07 18.91 -18.64
N ALA A 70 -4.07 19.22 -19.46
CA ALA A 70 -4.06 18.81 -20.86
C ALA A 70 -3.90 17.28 -21.00
N LYS A 71 -3.02 16.61 -20.23
CA LYS A 71 -2.87 15.14 -20.23
C LYS A 71 -4.22 14.45 -19.99
N VAL A 72 -4.95 14.81 -18.93
CA VAL A 72 -6.26 14.21 -18.60
C VAL A 72 -7.30 14.44 -19.72
N LEU A 73 -7.35 15.65 -20.30
CA LEU A 73 -8.33 15.98 -21.36
C LEU A 73 -7.98 15.36 -22.71
N VAL A 74 -6.70 15.26 -23.06
CA VAL A 74 -6.24 14.58 -24.28
C VAL A 74 -6.45 13.08 -24.16
N PHE A 75 -6.17 12.49 -22.99
CA PHE A 75 -6.47 11.09 -22.69
C PHE A 75 -7.94 10.77 -22.96
N ASP A 76 -8.86 11.46 -22.28
CA ASP A 76 -10.30 11.13 -22.37
C ASP A 76 -10.92 11.53 -23.73
N LEU A 77 -10.26 12.40 -24.52
CA LEU A 77 -10.67 12.73 -25.89
C LEU A 77 -10.23 11.69 -26.94
N LEU A 78 -9.04 11.10 -26.78
CA LEU A 78 -8.40 10.25 -27.80
C LEU A 78 -8.39 8.75 -27.47
N ILE A 79 -8.33 8.40 -26.19
CA ILE A 79 -8.08 7.05 -25.68
C ILE A 79 -9.22 6.58 -24.76
N GLY A 80 -9.71 7.48 -23.89
CA GLY A 80 -10.80 7.21 -22.95
C GLY A 80 -12.20 7.22 -23.57
N GLN A 81 -13.21 7.46 -22.75
CA GLN A 81 -14.63 7.28 -23.12
C GLN A 81 -15.26 8.52 -23.79
N GLY A 82 -14.45 9.50 -24.20
CA GLY A 82 -14.91 10.78 -24.71
C GLY A 82 -15.17 11.80 -23.60
N LEU A 83 -14.94 13.08 -23.92
CA LEU A 83 -15.05 14.18 -22.96
C LEU A 83 -16.45 14.31 -22.31
N LYS A 84 -16.49 13.94 -21.03
CA LYS A 84 -17.62 14.08 -20.09
C LYS A 84 -17.74 15.50 -19.53
N CYS A 85 -16.83 16.41 -19.87
CA CYS A 85 -16.98 17.85 -19.61
C CYS A 85 -17.86 18.53 -20.67
N GLY A 86 -18.54 19.60 -20.28
CA GLY A 86 -19.27 20.51 -21.18
C GLY A 86 -18.66 21.91 -21.21
N GLY A 87 -19.27 22.80 -22.00
CA GLY A 87 -18.88 24.22 -22.11
C GLY A 87 -17.60 24.47 -22.91
N ALA A 88 -17.00 25.65 -22.68
CA ALA A 88 -15.87 26.17 -23.47
C ALA A 88 -14.68 25.19 -23.60
N TRP A 89 -14.37 24.43 -22.56
CA TRP A 89 -13.30 23.41 -22.59
C TRP A 89 -13.58 22.27 -23.56
N LYS A 90 -14.83 21.80 -23.64
CA LYS A 90 -15.22 20.77 -24.62
C LYS A 90 -15.08 21.31 -26.04
N THR A 91 -15.58 22.52 -26.28
CA THR A 91 -15.49 23.21 -27.58
C THR A 91 -14.04 23.42 -28.02
N MET A 92 -13.19 23.90 -27.10
CA MET A 92 -11.75 24.07 -27.33
C MET A 92 -11.07 22.75 -27.69
N MET A 93 -11.26 21.69 -26.90
CA MET A 93 -10.66 20.39 -27.16
C MET A 93 -11.15 19.76 -28.48
N ILE A 94 -12.44 19.91 -28.81
CA ILE A 94 -12.99 19.47 -30.11
C ILE A 94 -12.34 20.22 -31.27
N LYS A 95 -12.12 21.54 -31.16
CA LYS A 95 -11.42 22.34 -32.19
C LYS A 95 -10.00 21.82 -32.49
N HIS A 96 -9.31 21.25 -31.51
CA HIS A 96 -7.98 20.67 -31.68
C HIS A 96 -7.98 19.15 -31.98
N ARG A 97 -9.14 18.49 -31.99
CA ARG A 97 -9.26 17.02 -32.09
C ARG A 97 -8.55 16.42 -33.31
N ALA A 98 -8.78 16.96 -34.50
CA ALA A 98 -8.19 16.44 -35.73
C ALA A 98 -6.65 16.48 -35.72
N ARG A 99 -6.07 17.56 -35.15
CA ARG A 99 -4.61 17.69 -35.00
C ARG A 99 -4.05 16.73 -33.95
N LEU A 100 -4.76 16.54 -32.84
CA LEU A 100 -4.38 15.60 -31.79
C LEU A 100 -4.42 14.15 -32.31
N GLN A 101 -5.47 13.79 -33.06
CA GLN A 101 -5.60 12.49 -33.74
C GLN A 101 -4.50 12.27 -34.79
N SER A 102 -4.15 13.27 -35.60
CA SER A 102 -3.09 13.11 -36.61
C SER A 102 -1.67 13.00 -36.01
N VAL A 103 -1.44 13.50 -34.80
CA VAL A 103 -0.21 13.23 -34.04
C VAL A 103 -0.21 11.79 -33.53
N LEU A 104 -1.28 11.35 -32.85
CA LEU A 104 -1.41 9.98 -32.35
C LEU A 104 -1.27 8.93 -33.48
N ALA A 105 -1.90 9.16 -34.63
CA ALA A 105 -1.80 8.28 -35.79
C ALA A 105 -0.35 8.20 -36.34
N ARG A 106 0.37 9.31 -36.39
CA ARG A 106 1.79 9.31 -36.81
C ARG A 106 2.69 8.59 -35.81
N MET A 107 2.43 8.69 -34.51
CA MET A 107 3.14 7.91 -33.49
C MET A 107 2.93 6.40 -33.68
N LYS A 108 1.68 5.98 -33.93
CA LYS A 108 1.35 4.58 -34.25
C LYS A 108 2.09 4.06 -35.47
N VAL A 109 2.08 4.81 -36.58
CA VAL A 109 2.80 4.45 -37.81
C VAL A 109 4.32 4.38 -37.56
N LYS A 110 4.89 5.37 -36.85
CA LYS A 110 6.32 5.41 -36.51
C LYS A 110 6.77 4.20 -35.67
N GLN A 111 5.94 3.76 -34.73
CA GLN A 111 6.21 2.58 -33.90
C GLN A 111 5.73 1.25 -34.53
N LYS A 112 5.09 1.29 -35.70
CA LYS A 112 4.47 0.14 -36.40
C LYS A 112 3.41 -0.61 -35.58
N VAL A 113 2.57 0.12 -34.84
CA VAL A 113 1.54 -0.44 -33.95
C VAL A 113 0.13 -0.02 -34.33
N SER A 114 -0.88 -0.83 -33.97
CA SER A 114 -2.29 -0.58 -34.31
C SER A 114 -3.14 -0.14 -33.11
N LYS A 115 -2.94 -0.72 -31.92
CA LYS A 115 -3.71 -0.37 -30.71
C LYS A 115 -3.10 0.84 -29.99
N ASN A 116 -3.80 1.39 -28.99
CA ASN A 116 -3.28 2.54 -28.22
C ASN A 116 -2.29 2.04 -27.16
N GLU A 117 -2.60 0.90 -26.56
CA GLU A 117 -1.85 0.20 -25.53
C GLU A 117 -0.45 -0.18 -26.04
N ASP A 118 -0.35 -0.46 -27.34
CA ASP A 118 0.90 -0.75 -28.04
C ASP A 118 1.84 0.48 -28.15
N LEU A 119 1.41 1.69 -27.80
CA LEU A 119 2.29 2.88 -27.66
C LEU A 119 2.91 3.01 -26.27
N LEU A 120 2.45 2.24 -25.29
CA LEU A 120 2.90 2.35 -23.90
C LEU A 120 4.38 1.94 -23.76
N PRO A 121 5.09 2.46 -22.74
CA PRO A 121 6.44 2.00 -22.40
C PRO A 121 6.49 0.48 -22.17
N ALA A 122 7.65 -0.13 -22.42
CA ALA A 122 7.82 -1.58 -22.30
C ALA A 122 7.52 -2.09 -20.87
N SER A 123 7.92 -1.32 -19.86
CA SER A 123 7.59 -1.49 -18.44
C SER A 123 6.07 -1.62 -18.20
N VAL A 124 5.28 -0.68 -18.74
CA VAL A 124 3.82 -0.61 -18.62
C VAL A 124 3.11 -1.69 -19.46
N LYS A 125 3.63 -2.01 -20.65
CA LYS A 125 3.13 -3.15 -21.47
C LYS A 125 3.31 -4.47 -20.75
N GLN A 126 4.46 -4.69 -20.13
CA GLN A 126 4.74 -5.88 -19.36
C GLN A 126 3.73 -6.02 -18.21
N VAL A 127 3.51 -4.93 -17.46
CA VAL A 127 2.51 -4.82 -16.38
C VAL A 127 1.08 -5.19 -16.82
N LEU A 128 0.68 -4.79 -18.05
CA LEU A 128 -0.64 -5.13 -18.60
C LEU A 128 -0.73 -6.57 -19.10
N ALA A 129 0.36 -7.12 -19.65
CA ALA A 129 0.43 -8.50 -20.09
C ALA A 129 0.50 -9.48 -18.91
N GLU A 130 1.07 -9.07 -17.78
CA GLU A 130 1.33 -9.90 -16.60
C GLU A 130 0.07 -10.31 -15.83
N ASN A 131 -1.05 -9.59 -16.03
CA ASN A 131 -2.43 -9.98 -15.70
C ASN A 131 -2.55 -10.86 -14.42
N LEU A 132 -2.02 -10.33 -13.31
CA LEU A 132 -1.71 -11.12 -12.12
C LEU A 132 -2.97 -11.63 -11.39
N PRO A 133 -2.99 -12.88 -10.91
CA PRO A 133 -4.12 -13.42 -10.16
C PRO A 133 -4.45 -12.61 -8.91
N ARG A 134 -5.73 -12.61 -8.52
CA ARG A 134 -6.20 -12.05 -7.26
C ARG A 134 -5.93 -13.04 -6.14
N TYR A 135 -4.87 -12.79 -5.38
CA TYR A 135 -4.54 -13.56 -4.17
C TYR A 135 -5.36 -13.09 -2.96
N VAL A 136 -5.90 -14.07 -2.23
CA VAL A 136 -6.80 -13.88 -1.08
C VAL A 136 -6.39 -14.87 0.01
N ARG A 137 -5.80 -14.37 1.10
CA ARG A 137 -5.41 -15.20 2.24
C ARG A 137 -6.61 -15.40 3.16
N VAL A 138 -6.89 -16.64 3.53
CA VAL A 138 -7.86 -17.01 4.55
C VAL A 138 -7.32 -16.62 5.93
N ASN A 139 -8.19 -16.10 6.80
CA ASN A 139 -7.82 -15.70 8.15
C ASN A 139 -8.19 -16.80 9.17
N THR A 140 -7.24 -17.69 9.45
CA THR A 140 -7.38 -18.81 10.42
C THR A 140 -7.64 -18.39 11.86
N VAL A 141 -7.57 -17.10 12.17
CA VAL A 141 -8.06 -16.54 13.45
C VAL A 141 -9.59 -16.58 13.56
N LYS A 142 -10.31 -16.57 12.43
CA LYS A 142 -11.78 -16.36 12.38
C LYS A 142 -12.59 -17.42 11.61
N THR A 143 -11.96 -18.20 10.75
CA THR A 143 -12.60 -19.19 9.85
C THR A 143 -11.57 -20.26 9.48
N THR A 144 -11.99 -21.41 8.96
CA THR A 144 -11.06 -22.34 8.28
C THR A 144 -11.04 -22.10 6.76
N VAL A 145 -10.13 -22.78 6.05
CA VAL A 145 -10.10 -22.78 4.56
C VAL A 145 -11.35 -23.42 4.01
N GLU A 146 -11.79 -24.54 4.61
CA GLU A 146 -12.96 -25.30 4.21
C GLU A 146 -14.23 -24.46 4.31
N ASP A 147 -14.44 -23.78 5.45
CA ASP A 147 -15.57 -22.85 5.66
C ASP A 147 -15.57 -21.70 4.65
N ALA A 148 -14.39 -21.14 4.36
CA ALA A 148 -14.25 -20.06 3.38
C ALA A 148 -14.56 -20.56 1.95
N VAL A 149 -14.04 -21.73 1.56
CA VAL A 149 -14.30 -22.40 0.28
C VAL A 149 -15.79 -22.71 0.12
N ASP A 150 -16.44 -23.25 1.14
CA ASP A 150 -17.87 -23.59 1.09
C ASP A 150 -18.77 -22.34 1.09
N TYR A 151 -18.40 -21.26 1.78
CA TYR A 151 -19.07 -19.98 1.64
C TYR A 151 -18.98 -19.47 0.21
N LEU A 152 -17.77 -19.44 -0.38
CA LEU A 152 -17.55 -18.97 -1.75
C LEU A 152 -18.30 -19.81 -2.79
N LYS A 153 -18.39 -21.13 -2.58
CA LYS A 153 -19.22 -22.02 -3.42
C LYS A 153 -20.70 -21.64 -3.38
N ARG A 154 -21.24 -21.30 -2.20
CA ARG A 154 -22.63 -20.81 -2.04
C ARG A 154 -22.82 -19.41 -2.65
N ASP A 155 -21.77 -18.59 -2.67
CA ASP A 155 -21.73 -17.26 -3.31
C ASP A 155 -21.56 -17.34 -4.86
N GLY A 156 -21.60 -18.55 -5.43
CA GLY A 156 -21.61 -18.78 -6.88
C GLY A 156 -20.23 -18.89 -7.53
N PHE A 157 -19.17 -19.16 -6.76
CA PHE A 157 -17.85 -19.53 -7.28
C PHE A 157 -17.69 -21.06 -7.41
N SER A 158 -16.84 -21.51 -8.34
CA SER A 158 -16.51 -22.92 -8.56
C SER A 158 -15.09 -23.21 -8.08
N TYR A 159 -14.96 -24.03 -7.03
CA TYR A 159 -13.66 -24.47 -6.52
C TYR A 159 -13.09 -25.61 -7.36
N LEU A 160 -11.85 -25.46 -7.83
CA LEU A 160 -11.15 -26.45 -8.66
C LEU A 160 -10.12 -27.30 -7.90
N GLY A 161 -10.05 -27.18 -6.57
CA GLY A 161 -9.04 -27.87 -5.75
C GLY A 161 -7.75 -27.06 -5.59
N GLN A 162 -6.65 -27.76 -5.31
CA GLN A 162 -5.32 -27.15 -5.18
C GLN A 162 -4.62 -27.08 -6.53
N ALA A 163 -4.01 -25.93 -6.83
CA ALA A 163 -3.11 -25.78 -7.97
C ALA A 163 -1.89 -26.71 -7.84
N SER A 164 -1.52 -27.33 -8.95
CA SER A 164 -0.35 -28.20 -9.08
C SER A 164 0.78 -27.54 -9.88
N ARG A 165 0.44 -26.59 -10.77
CA ARG A 165 1.35 -25.89 -11.68
C ARG A 165 0.98 -24.42 -11.82
N LEU A 166 1.89 -23.60 -12.35
CA LEU A 166 1.67 -22.15 -12.53
C LEU A 166 0.58 -21.82 -13.56
N GLU A 167 0.32 -22.73 -14.50
CA GLU A 167 -0.73 -22.61 -15.51
C GLU A 167 -2.12 -22.64 -14.87
N ASP A 168 -2.31 -23.45 -13.82
CA ASP A 168 -3.56 -23.62 -13.06
C ASP A 168 -4.04 -22.30 -12.41
N LEU A 169 -3.15 -21.33 -12.26
CA LEU A 169 -3.46 -19.98 -11.76
C LEU A 169 -4.11 -19.08 -12.83
N THR A 170 -4.24 -19.56 -14.07
CA THR A 170 -4.88 -18.86 -15.20
C THR A 170 -6.37 -19.17 -15.26
N LEU A 171 -7.12 -18.56 -14.33
CA LEU A 171 -8.51 -18.91 -14.07
C LEU A 171 -9.51 -18.15 -14.96
N LYS A 172 -10.60 -18.83 -15.33
CA LYS A 172 -11.80 -18.20 -15.92
C LYS A 172 -12.63 -17.54 -14.82
N GLU A 173 -13.51 -16.62 -15.19
CA GLU A 173 -14.42 -15.95 -14.25
C GLU A 173 -15.20 -16.95 -13.38
N LYS A 174 -15.40 -16.60 -12.10
CA LYS A 174 -16.02 -17.41 -11.05
C LYS A 174 -15.29 -18.71 -10.65
N TYR A 175 -14.19 -19.10 -11.29
CA TYR A 175 -13.38 -20.23 -10.82
C TYR A 175 -12.30 -19.79 -9.82
N PHE A 176 -11.96 -20.65 -8.87
CA PHE A 176 -10.85 -20.41 -7.93
C PHE A 176 -10.16 -21.70 -7.50
N VAL A 177 -8.89 -21.58 -7.09
CA VAL A 177 -8.04 -22.68 -6.59
C VAL A 177 -7.39 -22.29 -5.27
N MET A 178 -6.94 -23.29 -4.51
CA MET A 178 -5.97 -23.12 -3.43
C MET A 178 -4.54 -23.12 -4.01
N ASP A 179 -3.64 -22.35 -3.41
CA ASP A 179 -2.27 -22.22 -3.91
C ASP A 179 -1.40 -23.47 -3.71
N MET A 180 -0.45 -23.67 -4.63
CA MET A 180 0.49 -24.80 -4.63
C MET A 180 1.59 -24.71 -3.55
N HIS A 181 1.86 -23.52 -2.99
CA HIS A 181 2.92 -23.29 -2.00
C HIS A 181 2.40 -22.92 -0.61
N LEU A 182 1.21 -22.31 -0.53
CA LEU A 182 0.67 -21.74 0.71
C LEU A 182 -0.75 -22.27 0.96
N PRO A 183 -0.98 -23.07 2.03
CA PRO A 183 -2.28 -23.74 2.25
C PRO A 183 -3.43 -22.75 2.53
N GLU A 184 -3.13 -21.62 3.17
CA GLU A 184 -4.11 -20.60 3.55
C GLU A 184 -4.41 -19.58 2.43
N LEU A 185 -3.96 -19.84 1.18
CA LEU A 185 -4.03 -18.86 0.10
C LEU A 185 -4.93 -19.35 -1.04
N LEU A 186 -6.02 -18.62 -1.27
CA LEU A 186 -6.92 -18.80 -2.39
C LEU A 186 -6.52 -17.87 -3.55
N VAL A 187 -6.72 -18.35 -4.77
CA VAL A 187 -6.33 -17.67 -6.01
C VAL A 187 -7.54 -17.52 -6.92
N PHE A 188 -7.77 -16.30 -7.40
CA PHE A 188 -8.91 -15.91 -8.23
C PHE A 188 -8.44 -15.18 -9.51
N PRO A 189 -9.31 -15.03 -10.52
CA PRO A 189 -9.06 -14.18 -11.68
C PRO A 189 -8.66 -12.73 -11.29
N PRO A 190 -7.82 -12.03 -12.09
CA PRO A 190 -7.28 -10.71 -11.74
C PRO A 190 -8.34 -9.66 -11.36
N ASN A 191 -9.48 -9.69 -12.05
CA ASN A 191 -10.56 -8.71 -11.94
C ASN A 191 -11.57 -9.02 -10.81
N THR A 192 -11.38 -10.10 -10.03
CA THR A 192 -12.26 -10.39 -8.90
C THR A 192 -12.05 -9.37 -7.79
N ASP A 193 -13.12 -8.65 -7.43
CA ASP A 193 -13.15 -7.66 -6.36
C ASP A 193 -13.86 -8.22 -5.12
N PHE A 194 -13.17 -8.16 -3.99
CA PHE A 194 -13.67 -8.58 -2.68
C PHE A 194 -13.83 -7.40 -1.71
N HIS A 195 -13.50 -6.16 -2.09
CA HIS A 195 -13.54 -5.01 -1.18
C HIS A 195 -14.92 -4.76 -0.57
N ASP A 196 -15.99 -5.07 -1.32
CA ASP A 196 -17.36 -4.97 -0.84
C ASP A 196 -17.96 -6.28 -0.29
N HIS A 197 -17.23 -7.40 -0.37
CA HIS A 197 -17.69 -8.74 -0.01
C HIS A 197 -17.80 -8.96 1.50
N PHE A 198 -18.75 -9.81 1.92
CA PHE A 198 -19.00 -10.10 3.33
C PHE A 198 -17.76 -10.65 4.04
N LEU A 199 -17.09 -11.67 3.49
CA LEU A 199 -15.92 -12.28 4.14
C LEU A 199 -14.78 -11.27 4.34
N TYR A 200 -14.61 -10.31 3.43
CA TYR A 200 -13.60 -9.25 3.59
C TYR A 200 -14.00 -8.20 4.62
N LYS A 201 -15.27 -7.77 4.63
CA LYS A 201 -15.80 -6.83 5.63
C LYS A 201 -15.79 -7.44 7.04
N ALA A 202 -16.10 -8.73 7.16
CA ALA A 202 -16.01 -9.51 8.39
C ALA A 202 -14.56 -9.89 8.77
N GLY A 203 -13.56 -9.71 7.90
CA GLY A 203 -12.17 -10.04 8.16
C GLY A 203 -11.84 -11.54 8.16
N HIS A 204 -12.67 -12.36 7.51
CA HIS A 204 -12.45 -13.80 7.28
C HIS A 204 -11.45 -14.03 6.13
N ILE A 205 -11.34 -13.07 5.21
CA ILE A 205 -10.32 -13.05 4.15
C ILE A 205 -9.55 -11.73 4.12
N ILE A 206 -8.28 -11.79 3.71
CA ILE A 206 -7.35 -10.67 3.62
C ILE A 206 -6.74 -10.64 2.22
N LEU A 207 -6.79 -9.48 1.56
CA LEU A 207 -6.25 -9.32 0.21
C LEU A 207 -4.74 -9.05 0.29
N GLN A 208 -3.93 -10.06 -0.05
CA GLN A 208 -2.49 -10.06 0.10
C GLN A 208 -1.86 -10.87 -1.03
N ASP A 209 -0.87 -10.28 -1.73
CA ASP A 209 -0.10 -10.97 -2.77
C ASP A 209 0.63 -12.20 -2.19
N LYS A 210 0.74 -13.26 -3.01
CA LYS A 210 1.38 -14.54 -2.65
C LYS A 210 2.81 -14.37 -2.14
N ALA A 211 3.64 -13.54 -2.79
CA ALA A 211 5.01 -13.32 -2.34
C ALA A 211 5.04 -12.53 -1.02
N SER A 212 4.10 -11.60 -0.82
CA SER A 212 3.93 -10.87 0.46
C SER A 212 3.46 -11.77 1.62
N CYS A 213 2.98 -12.98 1.35
CA CYS A 213 2.66 -13.99 2.38
C CYS A 213 3.89 -14.78 2.84
N LEU A 214 4.92 -14.90 1.99
CA LEU A 214 6.11 -15.72 2.26
C LEU A 214 6.85 -15.37 3.56
N PRO A 215 7.11 -14.09 3.95
CA PRO A 215 7.98 -13.81 5.09
C PRO A 215 7.44 -14.37 6.40
N ALA A 216 6.16 -14.14 6.70
CA ALA A 216 5.51 -14.68 7.90
C ALA A 216 5.43 -16.22 7.86
N TYR A 217 5.09 -16.80 6.71
CA TYR A 217 5.04 -18.25 6.52
C TYR A 217 6.41 -18.93 6.73
N LEU A 218 7.50 -18.31 6.25
CA LEU A 218 8.85 -18.83 6.34
C LEU A 218 9.48 -18.63 7.73
N LEU A 219 9.11 -17.57 8.44
CA LEU A 219 9.52 -17.36 9.83
C LEU A 219 8.95 -18.45 10.76
N ASN A 220 7.72 -18.90 10.45
CA ASN A 220 6.96 -19.96 11.11
C ASN A 220 7.14 -20.01 12.65
N PRO A 221 6.76 -18.94 13.36
CA PRO A 221 6.88 -18.89 14.81
C PRO A 221 5.87 -19.83 15.51
N PRO A 222 6.26 -20.52 16.59
CA PRO A 222 5.33 -21.33 17.36
C PRO A 222 4.34 -20.47 18.14
N ALA A 223 3.15 -21.02 18.39
CA ALA A 223 2.16 -20.41 19.26
C ALA A 223 2.73 -20.18 20.67
N GLY A 224 2.63 -18.96 21.19
CA GLY A 224 3.21 -18.54 22.46
C GLY A 224 4.52 -17.75 22.34
N ALA A 225 5.19 -17.74 21.18
CA ALA A 225 6.44 -17.02 20.98
C ALA A 225 6.30 -15.50 21.16
N HIS A 226 7.43 -14.82 21.37
CA HIS A 226 7.52 -13.36 21.30
C HIS A 226 8.21 -12.94 20.00
N ILE A 227 7.60 -11.99 19.29
CA ILE A 227 7.99 -11.59 17.92
C ILE A 227 7.99 -10.07 17.79
N ILE A 228 8.92 -9.55 17.01
CA ILE A 228 8.87 -8.18 16.49
C ILE A 228 8.50 -8.18 15.01
N ASP A 229 7.55 -7.34 14.61
CA ASP A 229 7.33 -6.88 13.24
C ASP A 229 7.86 -5.44 13.15
N ALA A 230 9.02 -5.28 12.52
CA ALA A 230 9.86 -4.08 12.64
C ALA A 230 9.39 -2.89 11.78
N CYS A 231 8.60 -3.14 10.73
CA CYS A 231 8.10 -2.15 9.77
C CYS A 231 6.67 -2.53 9.36
N ALA A 232 5.80 -2.61 10.35
CA ALA A 232 4.66 -3.52 10.34
C ALA A 232 3.45 -3.02 9.55
N ALA A 233 3.27 -1.71 9.40
CA ALA A 233 2.06 -1.17 8.81
C ALA A 233 2.02 -1.39 7.28
N PRO A 234 0.87 -1.68 6.65
CA PRO A 234 -0.49 -1.62 7.17
C PRO A 234 -1.00 -2.93 7.83
N GLY A 235 -0.13 -3.82 8.30
CA GLY A 235 -0.52 -4.97 9.14
C GLY A 235 -0.80 -6.29 8.40
N ASN A 236 -0.60 -6.36 7.08
CA ASN A 236 -0.84 -7.59 6.32
C ASN A 236 0.06 -8.75 6.76
N LYS A 237 1.34 -8.50 7.04
CA LYS A 237 2.28 -9.51 7.54
C LYS A 237 2.06 -9.79 9.04
N THR A 238 1.83 -8.75 9.82
CA THR A 238 1.48 -8.82 11.25
C THR A 238 0.27 -9.72 11.53
N SER A 239 -0.81 -9.55 10.76
CA SER A 239 -2.01 -10.40 10.87
C SER A 239 -1.75 -11.85 10.43
N HIS A 240 -0.78 -12.08 9.53
CA HIS A 240 -0.38 -13.43 9.14
C HIS A 240 0.45 -14.10 10.25
N LEU A 241 1.38 -13.38 10.88
CA LEU A 241 2.11 -13.86 12.06
C LEU A 241 1.16 -14.24 13.20
N ALA A 242 0.21 -13.38 13.54
CA ALA A 242 -0.79 -13.66 14.58
C ALA A 242 -1.65 -14.91 14.27
N ALA A 243 -1.98 -15.13 12.99
CA ALA A 243 -2.70 -16.32 12.54
C ALA A 243 -1.86 -17.60 12.71
N ILE A 244 -0.57 -17.58 12.31
CA ILE A 244 0.38 -18.70 12.50
C ILE A 244 0.56 -19.01 14.00
N MET A 245 0.70 -17.97 14.83
CA MET A 245 0.79 -18.07 16.30
C MET A 245 -0.54 -18.48 16.97
N LYS A 246 -1.64 -18.62 16.21
CA LYS A 246 -2.99 -18.89 16.73
C LYS A 246 -3.43 -17.91 17.82
N ASN A 247 -3.11 -16.62 17.65
CA ASN A 247 -3.35 -15.54 18.61
C ASN A 247 -2.73 -15.74 20.01
N LYS A 248 -1.68 -16.57 20.15
CA LYS A 248 -0.98 -16.84 21.42
C LYS A 248 0.46 -16.33 21.39
N GLY A 249 0.90 -15.65 22.46
CA GLY A 249 2.23 -15.06 22.58
C GLY A 249 2.19 -13.53 22.60
N LYS A 250 3.27 -12.87 22.17
CA LYS A 250 3.35 -11.42 22.04
C LYS A 250 3.92 -11.01 20.69
N LEU A 251 3.25 -10.09 20.01
CA LEU A 251 3.66 -9.54 18.73
C LEU A 251 3.81 -8.02 18.89
N PHE A 252 5.04 -7.54 19.00
CA PHE A 252 5.36 -6.11 19.04
C PHE A 252 5.48 -5.59 17.61
N ALA A 253 4.73 -4.56 17.26
CA ALA A 253 4.66 -4.03 15.89
C ALA A 253 4.99 -2.54 15.86
N PHE A 254 6.01 -2.19 15.07
CA PHE A 254 6.54 -0.83 14.96
C PHE A 254 6.31 -0.26 13.55
N ASP A 255 5.89 0.99 13.46
CA ASP A 255 5.94 1.80 12.24
C ASP A 255 6.00 3.29 12.61
N LEU A 256 6.62 4.11 11.75
CA LEU A 256 6.76 5.55 11.94
C LEU A 256 5.57 6.37 11.43
N ASP A 257 4.76 5.82 10.54
CA ASP A 257 3.64 6.54 9.93
C ASP A 257 2.34 6.29 10.71
N ALA A 258 1.93 7.29 11.49
CA ALA A 258 0.69 7.26 12.29
C ALA A 258 -0.57 6.94 11.47
N LYS A 259 -0.65 7.34 10.18
CA LYS A 259 -1.80 7.02 9.31
C LYS A 259 -1.77 5.56 8.88
N ARG A 260 -0.60 5.03 8.53
CA ARG A 260 -0.42 3.60 8.22
C ARG A 260 -0.70 2.76 9.48
N LEU A 261 -0.25 3.20 10.66
CA LEU A 261 -0.52 2.54 11.94
C LEU A 261 -2.03 2.53 12.30
N SER A 262 -2.76 3.62 12.02
CA SER A 262 -4.22 3.66 12.16
C SER A 262 -4.94 2.69 11.19
N THR A 263 -4.44 2.59 9.95
CA THR A 263 -4.91 1.60 8.97
C THR A 263 -4.68 0.18 9.46
N MET A 264 -3.50 -0.06 10.05
CA MET A 264 -3.11 -1.33 10.67
C MET A 264 -3.99 -1.69 11.86
N ALA A 265 -4.23 -0.77 12.80
CA ALA A 265 -5.14 -1.00 13.92
C ALA A 265 -6.55 -1.41 13.46
N THR A 266 -7.07 -0.74 12.42
CA THR A 266 -8.35 -1.10 11.80
C THR A 266 -8.34 -2.50 11.18
N LEU A 267 -7.25 -2.87 10.50
CA LEU A 267 -7.08 -4.19 9.91
C LEU A 267 -6.99 -5.29 10.98
N LEU A 268 -6.15 -5.11 12.01
CA LEU A 268 -5.97 -6.09 13.08
C LEU A 268 -7.25 -6.32 13.89
N LEU A 269 -7.97 -5.24 14.23
CA LEU A 269 -9.26 -5.32 14.90
C LEU A 269 -10.29 -6.13 14.08
N ARG A 270 -10.43 -5.81 12.79
CA ARG A 270 -11.33 -6.53 11.88
C ARG A 270 -10.94 -8.01 11.73
N SER A 271 -9.64 -8.29 11.64
CA SER A 271 -9.06 -9.63 11.56
C SER A 271 -9.08 -10.40 12.88
N GLY A 272 -9.52 -9.80 14.00
CA GLY A 272 -9.62 -10.46 15.30
C GLY A 272 -8.27 -10.74 15.97
N VAL A 273 -7.21 -9.99 15.60
CA VAL A 273 -5.86 -10.20 16.16
C VAL A 273 -5.77 -9.60 17.55
N THR A 274 -5.45 -10.41 18.56
CA THR A 274 -5.44 -10.00 19.98
C THR A 274 -4.05 -9.99 20.60
N CYS A 275 -3.10 -10.79 20.10
CA CYS A 275 -1.77 -10.96 20.71
C CYS A 275 -0.76 -9.84 20.36
N HIS A 276 -1.23 -8.62 20.05
CA HIS A 276 -0.40 -7.57 19.45
C HIS A 276 -0.23 -6.33 20.34
N GLN A 277 0.90 -5.63 20.18
CA GLN A 277 1.19 -4.32 20.77
C GLN A 277 1.68 -3.39 19.67
N LEU A 278 0.96 -2.30 19.40
CA LEU A 278 1.35 -1.30 18.39
C LEU A 278 2.17 -0.18 19.04
N ALA A 279 3.26 0.21 18.41
CA ALA A 279 4.05 1.37 18.78
C ALA A 279 4.33 2.26 17.57
N ASN A 280 4.02 3.55 17.69
CA ASN A 280 4.46 4.57 16.73
C ASN A 280 5.89 5.00 17.10
N GLN A 281 6.87 4.24 16.63
CA GLN A 281 8.27 4.36 17.05
C GLN A 281 9.21 3.92 15.92
N ASP A 282 10.38 4.57 15.86
CA ASP A 282 11.49 4.15 15.01
C ASP A 282 12.05 2.81 15.53
N PHE A 283 12.05 1.76 14.69
CA PHE A 283 12.61 0.47 15.06
C PHE A 283 14.08 0.57 15.50
N LEU A 284 14.88 1.47 14.90
CA LEU A 284 16.28 1.67 15.28
C LEU A 284 16.47 2.27 16.68
N LYS A 285 15.39 2.74 17.32
CA LYS A 285 15.34 3.26 18.69
C LYS A 285 14.67 2.30 19.67
N VAL A 286 14.38 1.06 19.27
CA VAL A 286 13.95 0.00 20.17
C VAL A 286 15.19 -0.55 20.86
N ASP A 287 15.22 -0.59 22.19
CA ASP A 287 16.36 -1.13 22.93
C ASP A 287 16.27 -2.69 22.96
N PRO A 288 17.21 -3.43 22.34
CA PRO A 288 17.17 -4.89 22.32
C PRO A 288 17.36 -5.55 23.70
N ASP A 289 18.03 -4.85 24.63
CA ASP A 289 18.31 -5.33 25.98
C ASP A 289 17.20 -4.97 26.99
N SER A 290 16.20 -4.19 26.56
CA SER A 290 15.05 -3.80 27.38
C SER A 290 14.30 -5.04 27.94
N PRO A 291 13.90 -5.03 29.22
CA PRO A 291 13.11 -6.11 29.83
C PRO A 291 11.80 -6.45 29.09
N GLN A 292 11.27 -5.54 28.28
CA GLN A 292 10.08 -5.75 27.44
C GLN A 292 10.36 -6.73 26.29
N PHE A 293 11.56 -6.69 25.71
CA PHE A 293 11.93 -7.42 24.49
C PHE A 293 12.96 -8.54 24.70
N LYS A 294 13.50 -8.69 25.92
CA LYS A 294 14.44 -9.77 26.31
C LYS A 294 14.06 -11.19 25.85
N ASP A 295 12.76 -11.44 25.72
CA ASP A 295 12.17 -12.74 25.39
C ASP A 295 11.85 -12.90 23.89
N VAL A 296 12.16 -11.91 23.04
CA VAL A 296 11.92 -11.97 21.59
C VAL A 296 12.83 -13.01 20.93
N GLU A 297 12.19 -13.96 20.22
CA GLU A 297 12.85 -15.08 19.56
C GLU A 297 12.81 -14.97 18.03
N TYR A 298 11.89 -14.17 17.49
CA TYR A 298 11.65 -14.04 16.06
C TYR A 298 11.50 -12.57 15.65
N VAL A 299 12.06 -12.20 14.49
CA VAL A 299 11.91 -10.85 13.92
C VAL A 299 11.45 -10.96 12.46
N LEU A 300 10.44 -10.19 12.10
CA LEU A 300 10.06 -9.92 10.71
C LEU A 300 10.48 -8.49 10.37
N LEU A 301 11.28 -8.35 9.32
CA LEU A 301 11.78 -7.08 8.82
C LEU A 301 11.40 -6.91 7.35
N ASP A 302 10.35 -6.10 7.12
CA ASP A 302 9.84 -5.71 5.79
C ASP A 302 9.97 -4.18 5.62
N PRO A 303 11.19 -3.64 5.49
CA PRO A 303 11.45 -2.21 5.54
C PRO A 303 10.98 -1.48 4.29
N SER A 304 10.94 -0.15 4.38
CA SER A 304 10.75 0.72 3.21
C SER A 304 11.73 0.36 2.09
N CYS A 305 11.17 0.02 0.93
CA CYS A 305 11.92 -0.37 -0.27
C CYS A 305 11.66 0.61 -1.43
N SER A 306 12.41 0.51 -2.53
CA SER A 306 12.19 1.31 -3.75
C SER A 306 10.78 1.18 -4.34
N GLY A 307 10.15 0.01 -4.14
CA GLY A 307 8.83 -0.35 -4.68
C GLY A 307 8.89 -0.94 -6.09
N SER A 308 10.09 -1.10 -6.66
CA SER A 308 10.37 -1.47 -8.06
C SER A 308 9.79 -2.82 -8.51
N GLY A 309 9.51 -3.74 -7.58
CA GLY A 309 8.85 -5.01 -7.85
C GLY A 309 7.33 -4.92 -7.95
N MET A 310 6.71 -3.87 -7.42
CA MET A 310 5.26 -3.68 -7.55
C MET A 310 4.91 -3.24 -8.98
N VAL A 311 4.17 -4.11 -9.66
CA VAL A 311 3.65 -3.95 -11.03
C VAL A 311 2.95 -2.58 -11.23
N CYS A 312 2.27 -2.05 -10.22
CA CYS A 312 1.59 -0.75 -10.28
C CYS A 312 2.49 0.49 -10.03
N LEU A 313 3.78 0.32 -9.74
CA LEU A 313 4.71 1.35 -9.24
C LEU A 313 6.07 1.36 -9.99
N ARG A 314 6.10 0.80 -11.20
CA ARG A 314 7.25 0.93 -12.11
C ARG A 314 7.32 2.35 -12.67
N ASP A 315 8.04 3.22 -11.96
CA ASP A 315 8.34 4.59 -12.39
C ASP A 315 9.30 4.58 -13.60
N ASP A 316 8.82 5.02 -14.77
CA ASP A 316 9.67 5.36 -15.91
C ASP A 316 10.37 6.71 -15.65
N ALA A 317 11.46 6.67 -14.87
CA ALA A 317 12.26 7.86 -14.55
C ALA A 317 12.97 8.42 -15.80
N SER A 318 12.98 9.74 -15.95
CA SER A 318 13.69 10.43 -17.03
C SER A 318 15.21 10.31 -16.88
N SER A 319 15.97 10.55 -17.95
CA SER A 319 17.44 10.51 -17.91
C SER A 319 18.05 11.52 -16.92
N ALA A 320 17.36 12.63 -16.65
CA ALA A 320 17.78 13.65 -15.67
C ALA A 320 17.51 13.25 -14.20
N ASP A 321 16.76 12.17 -13.95
CA ASP A 321 16.41 11.69 -12.61
C ASP A 321 17.28 10.51 -12.14
N GLN A 322 18.11 9.90 -13.00
CA GLN A 322 18.81 8.66 -12.68
C GLN A 322 19.76 8.77 -11.48
N GLU A 323 20.54 9.85 -11.35
CA GLU A 323 21.41 10.05 -10.19
C GLU A 323 20.61 10.21 -8.88
N LYS A 324 19.44 10.88 -8.92
CA LYS A 324 18.55 10.98 -7.75
C LYS A 324 17.92 9.63 -7.39
N VAL A 325 17.60 8.81 -8.38
CA VAL A 325 17.11 7.44 -8.17
C VAL A 325 18.20 6.57 -7.54
N LYS A 326 19.43 6.64 -8.06
CA LYS A 326 20.62 5.91 -7.55
C LYS A 326 20.96 6.31 -6.11
N ALA A 327 21.00 7.62 -5.81
CA ALA A 327 21.24 8.13 -4.46
C ALA A 327 20.14 7.68 -3.48
N ARG A 328 18.86 7.72 -3.89
CA ARG A 328 17.74 7.19 -3.09
C ARG A 328 17.87 5.70 -2.86
N LEU A 329 18.28 4.92 -3.87
CA LEU A 329 18.43 3.47 -3.77
C LEU A 329 19.54 3.09 -2.78
N ALA A 330 20.69 3.79 -2.83
CA ALA A 330 21.77 3.62 -1.86
C ALA A 330 21.36 4.00 -0.43
N ALA A 331 20.64 5.12 -0.25
CA ALA A 331 20.13 5.52 1.06
C ALA A 331 19.12 4.51 1.66
N LEU A 332 18.26 3.92 0.82
CA LEU A 332 17.36 2.84 1.22
C LEU A 332 18.13 1.58 1.62
N ALA A 333 19.11 1.13 0.83
CA ALA A 333 19.94 -0.02 1.16
C ALA A 333 20.72 0.16 2.48
N CYS A 334 21.27 1.35 2.74
CA CYS A 334 21.94 1.67 4.00
C CYS A 334 20.96 1.62 5.19
N PHE A 335 19.75 2.18 5.06
CA PHE A 335 18.71 2.09 6.08
C PHE A 335 18.28 0.63 6.34
N GLN A 336 18.13 -0.17 5.27
CA GLN A 336 17.77 -1.58 5.33
C GLN A 336 18.84 -2.40 6.07
N LEU A 337 20.12 -2.20 5.76
CA LEU A 337 21.26 -2.83 6.46
C LEU A 337 21.28 -2.45 7.94
N ARG A 338 21.10 -1.16 8.28
CA ARG A 338 21.01 -0.71 9.68
C ARG A 338 19.87 -1.38 10.43
N CYS A 339 18.69 -1.51 9.82
CA CYS A 339 17.55 -2.20 10.43
C CYS A 339 17.82 -3.70 10.60
N LEU A 340 18.47 -4.34 9.61
CA LEU A 340 18.78 -5.75 9.64
C LEU A 340 19.80 -6.07 10.74
N ASN A 341 20.91 -5.32 10.79
CA ASN A 341 21.91 -5.41 11.86
C ASN A 341 21.31 -5.12 13.25
N HIS A 342 20.41 -4.14 13.37
CA HIS A 342 19.71 -3.87 14.62
C HIS A 342 18.81 -5.04 15.04
N GLY A 343 18.05 -5.60 14.10
CA GLY A 343 17.18 -6.76 14.34
C GLY A 343 17.94 -8.04 14.75
N LEU A 344 19.22 -8.18 14.42
CA LEU A 344 20.05 -9.31 14.86
C LEU A 344 20.58 -9.19 16.31
N LYS A 345 20.47 -8.01 16.95
CA LYS A 345 21.00 -7.77 18.32
C LYS A 345 20.15 -8.36 19.44
N PHE A 346 18.89 -8.74 19.19
CA PHE A 346 18.01 -9.24 20.24
C PHE A 346 18.57 -10.54 20.88
N PRO A 347 18.73 -10.61 22.21
CA PRO A 347 19.59 -11.59 22.87
C PRO A 347 19.13 -13.04 22.64
N ARG A 348 17.81 -13.26 22.67
CA ARG A 348 17.17 -14.58 22.46
C ARG A 348 16.74 -14.87 21.03
N LEU A 349 17.14 -14.04 20.06
CA LEU A 349 16.79 -14.22 18.66
C LEU A 349 17.23 -15.59 18.15
N LYS A 350 16.29 -16.34 17.58
CA LYS A 350 16.50 -17.60 16.87
C LYS A 350 16.53 -17.37 15.37
N ARG A 351 15.55 -16.62 14.83
CA ARG A 351 15.43 -16.35 13.40
C ARG A 351 14.96 -14.93 13.10
N LEU A 352 15.48 -14.37 12.01
CA LEU A 352 15.01 -13.12 11.42
C LEU A 352 14.68 -13.36 9.95
N VAL A 353 13.50 -12.95 9.50
CA VAL A 353 13.17 -12.91 8.07
C VAL A 353 13.26 -11.48 7.56
N TYR A 354 14.05 -11.29 6.51
CA TYR A 354 14.19 -10.03 5.78
C TYR A 354 13.41 -10.14 4.47
N SER A 355 12.61 -9.13 4.13
CA SER A 355 11.92 -9.10 2.84
C SER A 355 11.80 -7.70 2.23
N THR A 356 11.78 -7.63 0.90
CA THR A 356 11.55 -6.37 0.19
C THR A 356 10.60 -6.55 -0.98
N CYS A 357 9.98 -5.44 -1.35
CA CYS A 357 9.21 -5.23 -2.57
C CYS A 357 10.09 -4.79 -3.79
N SER A 358 11.39 -5.10 -3.77
CA SER A 358 12.37 -4.60 -4.75
C SER A 358 12.93 -5.69 -5.67
N ILE A 359 13.24 -5.31 -6.90
CA ILE A 359 14.03 -6.15 -7.84
C ILE A 359 15.53 -5.87 -7.77
N HIS A 360 15.98 -4.77 -7.16
CA HIS A 360 17.39 -4.36 -7.16
C HIS A 360 18.22 -5.20 -6.18
N SER A 361 19.33 -5.76 -6.66
CA SER A 361 20.28 -6.51 -5.82
C SER A 361 20.87 -5.66 -4.68
N GLN A 362 21.00 -4.35 -4.88
CA GLN A 362 21.48 -3.41 -3.87
C GLN A 362 20.62 -3.38 -2.60
N GLU A 363 19.30 -3.56 -2.71
CA GLU A 363 18.38 -3.64 -1.55
C GLU A 363 18.20 -5.08 -1.03
N ASN A 364 18.72 -6.06 -1.76
CA ASN A 364 18.40 -7.48 -1.57
C ASN A 364 19.67 -8.25 -1.17
N GLU A 365 20.33 -8.91 -2.12
CA GLU A 365 21.54 -9.69 -1.87
C GLU A 365 22.69 -8.85 -1.31
N GLY A 366 22.82 -7.57 -1.71
CA GLY A 366 23.85 -6.66 -1.19
C GLY A 366 23.70 -6.39 0.32
N VAL A 367 22.48 -6.07 0.77
CA VAL A 367 22.15 -5.88 2.19
C VAL A 367 22.38 -7.16 2.99
N VAL A 368 21.96 -8.31 2.46
CA VAL A 368 22.12 -9.60 3.14
C VAL A 368 23.60 -10.01 3.22
N ALA A 369 24.38 -9.81 2.16
CA ALA A 369 25.81 -10.11 2.15
C ALA A 369 26.59 -9.28 3.18
N ALA A 370 26.39 -7.95 3.20
CA ALA A 370 27.02 -7.06 4.17
C ALA A 370 26.64 -7.43 5.61
N CYS A 371 25.36 -7.69 5.87
CA CYS A 371 24.88 -8.13 7.17
C CYS A 371 25.56 -9.44 7.64
N LEU A 372 25.71 -10.44 6.77
CA LEU A 372 26.33 -11.71 7.14
C LEU A 372 27.84 -11.59 7.39
N GLN A 373 28.52 -10.66 6.73
CA GLN A 373 29.92 -10.33 7.01
C GLN A 373 30.08 -9.70 8.41
N GLU A 374 29.17 -8.81 8.79
CA GLU A 374 29.17 -8.18 10.12
C GLU A 374 28.68 -9.11 11.25
N ASN A 375 27.86 -10.12 10.95
CA ASN A 375 27.18 -10.97 11.93
C ASN A 375 27.47 -12.48 11.72
N PRO A 376 28.71 -12.95 11.94
CA PRO A 376 29.13 -14.33 11.68
C PRO A 376 28.43 -15.40 12.57
N GLY A 377 27.67 -14.98 13.58
CA GLY A 377 26.80 -15.85 14.37
C GLY A 377 25.48 -16.25 13.69
N PHE A 378 25.23 -15.76 12.48
CA PHE A 378 24.03 -16.07 11.69
C PHE A 378 24.38 -16.71 10.35
N ARG A 379 23.46 -17.51 9.82
CA ARG A 379 23.56 -18.14 8.50
C ARG A 379 22.24 -18.02 7.74
N LEU A 380 22.29 -18.08 6.41
CA LEU A 380 21.09 -18.25 5.60
C LEU A 380 20.56 -19.68 5.70
N VAL A 381 19.24 -19.79 5.86
CA VAL A 381 18.51 -21.05 5.75
C VAL A 381 18.09 -21.25 4.29
N ASN A 382 18.25 -22.45 3.73
CA ASN A 382 17.72 -22.78 2.42
C ASN A 382 16.19 -22.97 2.51
N LEU A 383 15.42 -22.14 1.81
CA LEU A 383 13.96 -22.10 1.90
C LEU A 383 13.30 -22.72 0.67
N LEU A 384 12.08 -23.26 0.84
CA LEU A 384 11.15 -23.71 -0.20
C LEU A 384 11.85 -24.19 -1.48
N SER A 385 12.36 -25.42 -1.49
CA SER A 385 13.06 -26.00 -2.65
C SER A 385 12.20 -26.02 -3.92
N GLN A 386 10.88 -26.14 -3.77
CA GLN A 386 9.90 -26.05 -4.87
C GLN A 386 9.66 -24.63 -5.42
N TRP A 387 10.17 -23.57 -4.77
CA TRP A 387 9.96 -22.20 -5.23
C TRP A 387 10.87 -21.89 -6.43
N PRO A 388 10.32 -21.47 -7.59
CA PRO A 388 11.04 -21.55 -8.87
C PRO A 388 12.07 -20.44 -9.11
N GLU A 389 12.07 -19.35 -8.33
CA GLU A 389 12.98 -18.23 -8.51
C GLU A 389 13.82 -17.96 -7.26
N ARG A 390 15.15 -18.07 -7.40
CA ARG A 390 16.11 -17.99 -6.30
C ARG A 390 16.77 -16.62 -6.22
N GLY A 391 17.44 -16.34 -5.10
CA GLY A 391 18.38 -15.23 -4.99
C GLY A 391 19.52 -15.34 -6.00
N LEU A 392 20.14 -14.20 -6.31
CA LEU A 392 21.30 -14.15 -7.21
C LEU A 392 22.53 -14.76 -6.53
N GLU A 393 23.42 -15.38 -7.33
CA GLU A 393 24.70 -15.90 -6.85
C GLU A 393 25.52 -14.83 -6.11
N PRO A 394 26.17 -15.14 -4.97
CA PRO A 394 26.29 -16.47 -4.34
C PRO A 394 25.14 -16.83 -3.36
N LEU A 395 24.10 -16.00 -3.23
CA LEU A 395 23.06 -16.12 -2.19
C LEU A 395 21.80 -16.87 -2.66
N THR A 396 21.98 -18.01 -3.31
CA THR A 396 20.87 -18.82 -3.85
C THR A 396 19.95 -19.44 -2.80
N GLN A 397 20.32 -19.41 -1.50
CA GLN A 397 19.41 -19.77 -0.39
C GLN A 397 18.21 -18.81 -0.28
N CYS A 398 18.38 -17.54 -0.70
CA CYS A 398 17.31 -16.55 -0.72
C CYS A 398 16.28 -16.87 -1.81
N LEU A 399 15.08 -16.28 -1.68
CA LEU A 399 14.01 -16.39 -2.67
C LEU A 399 13.79 -15.04 -3.35
N ARG A 400 13.56 -15.07 -4.66
CA ARG A 400 13.07 -13.93 -5.44
C ARG A 400 11.69 -14.28 -6.00
N ALA A 401 10.91 -13.26 -6.31
CA ALA A 401 9.63 -13.40 -6.96
C ALA A 401 9.54 -12.43 -8.13
N ASN A 402 8.82 -12.80 -9.19
CA ASN A 402 8.50 -11.89 -10.31
C ASN A 402 7.25 -12.37 -11.07
N PRO A 403 6.55 -11.48 -11.79
CA PRO A 403 5.31 -11.82 -12.48
C PRO A 403 5.42 -12.98 -13.47
N ALA A 404 6.53 -13.08 -14.20
CA ALA A 404 6.72 -14.08 -15.25
C ALA A 404 6.92 -15.50 -14.69
N LYS A 405 7.74 -15.65 -13.65
CA LYS A 405 8.14 -16.97 -13.10
C LYS A 405 7.33 -17.42 -11.88
N THR A 406 6.79 -16.51 -11.08
CA THR A 406 6.06 -16.86 -9.85
C THR A 406 4.59 -16.44 -9.86
N ARG A 407 4.13 -15.73 -10.92
CA ARG A 407 2.79 -15.13 -11.03
C ARG A 407 2.46 -14.17 -9.87
N THR A 408 3.46 -13.52 -9.29
CA THR A 408 3.31 -12.57 -8.17
C THR A 408 3.89 -11.20 -8.51
N HIS A 409 3.74 -10.21 -7.63
CA HIS A 409 4.62 -9.05 -7.67
C HIS A 409 6.11 -9.42 -7.49
N GLY A 410 6.98 -8.52 -7.91
CA GLY A 410 8.42 -8.59 -7.65
C GLY A 410 8.71 -8.46 -6.16
N PHE A 411 9.47 -9.42 -5.62
CA PHE A 411 9.69 -9.55 -4.18
C PHE A 411 11.02 -10.26 -3.89
N PHE A 412 11.55 -10.09 -2.68
CA PHE A 412 12.74 -10.79 -2.18
C PHE A 412 12.51 -11.25 -0.73
N VAL A 413 13.03 -12.43 -0.38
CA VAL A 413 13.00 -12.96 1.00
C VAL A 413 14.30 -13.68 1.34
N ALA A 414 14.86 -13.39 2.51
CA ALA A 414 15.97 -14.11 3.13
C ALA A 414 15.61 -14.47 4.58
N LEU A 415 15.89 -15.71 5.01
CA LEU A 415 15.74 -16.14 6.41
C LEU A 415 17.12 -16.39 7.00
N LEU A 416 17.45 -15.61 8.03
CA LEU A 416 18.66 -15.74 8.82
C LEU A 416 18.33 -16.52 10.09
N GLU A 417 19.15 -17.51 10.43
CA GLU A 417 19.04 -18.30 11.66
C GLU A 417 20.33 -18.21 12.47
N LYS A 418 20.20 -18.05 13.79
CA LYS A 418 21.34 -18.00 14.71
C LYS A 418 21.99 -19.38 14.78
N HIS A 419 23.30 -19.44 14.52
CA HIS A 419 24.06 -20.68 14.46
C HIS A 419 25.17 -20.69 15.51
N ASN A 420 25.02 -21.55 16.52
CA ASN A 420 26.07 -21.79 17.50
C ASN A 420 27.24 -22.52 16.80
N GLY A 421 28.44 -21.95 16.83
CA GLY A 421 29.64 -22.49 16.16
C GLY A 421 30.18 -23.84 16.69
N ALA A 422 29.42 -24.55 17.52
CA ALA A 422 29.73 -25.87 18.07
C ALA A 422 29.54 -26.98 17.03
N GLY A 423 30.31 -26.91 15.93
CA GLY A 423 30.18 -27.85 14.81
C GLY A 423 30.99 -27.45 13.58
N ARG A 424 32.33 -27.39 13.70
CA ARG A 424 33.23 -27.27 12.53
C ARG A 424 33.18 -28.54 11.66
N LYS A 425 32.15 -28.67 10.83
CA LYS A 425 32.35 -29.22 9.48
C LYS A 425 32.85 -28.05 8.63
N LYS A 426 34.01 -28.22 7.97
CA LYS A 426 34.55 -27.21 7.06
C LYS A 426 33.50 -26.90 5.99
N GLN A 427 32.92 -25.70 6.02
CA GLN A 427 32.53 -25.06 4.77
C GLN A 427 33.83 -24.62 4.10
N GLU A 428 33.93 -24.86 2.80
CA GLU A 428 35.07 -24.36 2.01
C GLU A 428 35.07 -22.83 2.08
N PRO A 429 36.26 -22.20 2.12
CA PRO A 429 36.35 -20.76 2.23
C PRO A 429 35.65 -20.11 1.05
N LEU A 430 34.71 -19.20 1.33
CA LEU A 430 34.15 -18.30 0.33
C LEU A 430 35.30 -17.61 -0.40
N VAL A 431 35.31 -17.76 -1.73
CA VAL A 431 36.32 -17.17 -2.62
C VAL A 431 36.44 -15.69 -2.33
N GLN A 432 37.68 -15.18 -2.29
CA GLN A 432 37.95 -13.75 -2.15
C GLN A 432 37.16 -12.98 -3.20
N ILE A 433 36.19 -12.19 -2.75
CA ILE A 433 35.45 -11.27 -3.60
C ILE A 433 36.45 -10.17 -4.02
N SER A 434 36.80 -10.14 -5.31
CA SER A 434 37.50 -9.01 -5.91
C SER A 434 36.66 -7.74 -5.74
N ASP A 435 37.33 -6.61 -5.56
CA ASP A 435 36.81 -5.45 -4.82
C ASP A 435 35.36 -5.04 -5.13
N PRO A 436 34.55 -4.71 -4.09
CA PRO A 436 33.18 -4.23 -4.31
C PRO A 436 33.20 -2.93 -5.13
N PRO A 437 32.33 -2.78 -6.15
CA PRO A 437 32.20 -1.51 -6.85
C PRO A 437 31.63 -0.44 -5.92
N VAL A 438 32.51 0.44 -5.45
CA VAL A 438 32.28 1.55 -4.50
C VAL A 438 32.02 1.08 -3.06
N THR A 439 32.96 1.42 -2.20
CA THR A 439 33.02 1.13 -0.77
C THR A 439 31.87 1.78 -0.01
N ILE A 440 30.91 0.97 0.46
CA ILE A 440 29.79 1.44 1.29
C ILE A 440 30.30 2.11 2.60
N SER A 441 31.49 1.73 3.07
CA SER A 441 32.17 2.33 4.24
C SER A 441 32.58 3.79 4.04
N GLU A 442 32.92 4.23 2.82
CA GLU A 442 33.32 5.63 2.57
C GLU A 442 32.12 6.58 2.64
N ALA A 443 30.95 6.12 2.19
CA ALA A 443 29.70 6.86 2.32
C ALA A 443 29.26 7.08 3.78
N VAL A 444 29.70 6.23 4.73
CA VAL A 444 29.47 6.44 6.17
C VAL A 444 30.33 7.60 6.69
N ASN A 445 31.61 7.65 6.30
CA ASN A 445 32.54 8.70 6.73
C ASN A 445 32.25 10.08 6.12
N GLU A 446 31.66 10.16 4.92
CA GLU A 446 31.19 11.44 4.36
C GLU A 446 29.86 11.88 4.98
N ALA A 447 28.96 10.96 5.32
CA ALA A 447 27.68 11.27 5.97
C ALA A 447 27.87 11.80 7.41
N GLU A 448 28.84 11.29 8.17
CA GLU A 448 29.16 11.80 9.52
C GLU A 448 29.75 13.23 9.52
N LYS A 449 30.18 13.75 8.36
CA LYS A 449 30.67 15.15 8.22
C LYS A 449 29.60 16.15 7.76
N GLN A 450 28.37 15.70 7.50
CA GLN A 450 27.25 16.58 7.12
C GLN A 450 25.99 16.27 7.93
N GLU A 451 26.02 16.58 9.22
CA GLU A 451 24.78 16.85 9.96
C GLU A 451 24.10 18.11 9.37
N PRO A 452 22.86 18.04 8.89
CA PRO A 452 22.04 19.23 8.72
C PRO A 452 21.55 19.66 10.11
N ALA A 453 22.21 20.64 10.70
CA ALA A 453 21.72 21.31 11.90
C ALA A 453 20.34 21.93 11.63
N VAL A 454 19.27 21.26 12.06
CA VAL A 454 17.91 21.81 12.02
C VAL A 454 17.76 22.84 13.15
N GLN A 455 18.34 24.02 12.93
CA GLN A 455 18.07 25.18 13.76
C GLN A 455 16.62 25.62 13.56
N ILE A 456 15.78 25.37 14.57
CA ILE A 456 14.47 25.98 14.68
C ILE A 456 14.69 27.42 15.17
N SER A 457 14.87 28.36 14.24
CA SER A 457 14.84 29.78 14.57
C SER A 457 13.39 30.24 14.77
N ALA A 458 13.05 30.58 16.01
CA ALA A 458 11.80 31.24 16.34
C ALA A 458 12.00 32.75 16.35
N GLN A 459 11.02 33.49 15.79
CA GLN A 459 10.84 34.96 15.91
C GLN A 459 11.89 35.77 15.09
N GLU A 460 11.61 36.98 14.60
CA GLU A 460 10.94 38.11 15.24
C GLU A 460 9.83 38.83 14.43
N ALA A 461 9.09 39.67 15.16
CA ALA A 461 8.06 40.57 14.65
C ALA A 461 8.60 42.00 14.41
N THR A 462 7.80 42.85 13.77
CA THR A 462 8.09 44.27 13.56
C THR A 462 7.86 45.15 14.82
N PRO A 463 8.45 46.37 14.89
CA PRO A 463 8.72 47.07 16.17
C PRO A 463 7.59 47.98 16.72
N PRO A 464 7.73 48.51 17.97
CA PRO A 464 6.66 49.18 18.73
C PRO A 464 6.86 50.71 18.94
N ILE A 465 5.81 51.45 19.33
CA ILE A 465 5.84 52.58 20.32
C ILE A 465 4.42 52.72 21.01
N PRO A 466 4.14 53.55 22.05
CA PRO A 466 4.03 53.06 23.44
C PRO A 466 2.76 53.46 24.24
N SER A 467 2.60 52.91 25.46
CA SER A 467 2.60 53.66 26.75
C SER A 467 1.65 53.13 27.85
N THR A 468 2.21 52.82 29.03
CA THR A 468 1.64 52.93 30.42
C THR A 468 0.26 52.28 30.75
N ARG A 469 -0.05 51.78 31.96
CA ARG A 469 0.43 52.11 33.31
C ARG A 469 0.00 51.03 34.35
N ARG A 470 0.91 50.67 35.27
CA ARG A 470 0.71 50.27 36.70
C ARG A 470 -0.23 49.11 37.14
N LYS A 471 0.44 48.14 37.81
CA LYS A 471 0.19 47.60 39.17
C LYS A 471 -1.00 46.63 39.49
N ARG A 472 -0.61 45.41 39.91
CA ARG A 472 -1.22 44.54 40.98
C ARG A 472 -1.44 45.35 42.29
N PRO A 473 -2.39 45.00 43.20
CA PRO A 473 -2.53 43.68 43.90
C PRO A 473 -4.00 43.23 44.16
N ALA A 474 -4.35 42.25 45.03
CA ALA A 474 -3.91 40.84 45.19
C ALA A 474 -4.73 40.12 46.32
N ALA A 475 -4.61 38.78 46.40
CA ALA A 475 -4.85 37.88 47.57
C ALA A 475 -6.29 37.47 48.00
N SER A 476 -6.33 36.32 48.71
CA SER A 476 -7.43 35.59 49.41
C SER A 476 -8.61 35.12 48.55
N GLU A 477 -8.96 33.82 48.42
CA GLU A 477 -9.28 32.79 49.45
C GLU A 477 -10.53 33.22 50.28
N THR A 478 -11.61 32.44 50.44
CA THR A 478 -11.77 30.98 50.63
C THR A 478 -13.14 30.45 50.13
N GLU A 479 -13.30 29.12 50.17
CA GLU A 479 -14.49 28.25 50.50
C GLU A 479 -15.91 28.90 50.64
N ASP A 480 -17.03 28.23 50.35
CA ASP A 480 -17.38 26.83 50.70
C ASP A 480 -18.47 26.19 49.78
N LYS A 481 -18.76 24.91 50.04
CA LYS A 481 -19.72 23.99 49.42
C LYS A 481 -21.16 24.54 49.23
N GLN A 482 -21.88 24.06 48.20
CA GLN A 482 -22.97 23.07 48.32
C GLN A 482 -23.78 22.89 47.02
N THR A 483 -23.83 21.66 46.50
CA THR A 483 -24.98 21.08 45.78
C THR A 483 -26.04 20.66 46.81
N PRO A 484 -27.36 20.57 46.49
CA PRO A 484 -27.87 19.66 45.45
C PRO A 484 -29.20 20.03 44.73
N ALA A 485 -29.56 19.18 43.75
CA ALA A 485 -30.93 18.86 43.29
C ALA A 485 -31.81 20.01 42.73
N ALA A 486 -32.97 19.76 42.11
CA ALA A 486 -33.42 18.75 41.14
C ALA A 486 -34.76 19.26 40.56
N ASP A 487 -35.25 18.66 39.46
CA ASP A 487 -36.64 18.80 38.98
C ASP A 487 -37.13 20.20 38.56
N GLN A 488 -38.25 20.37 37.83
CA GLN A 488 -38.77 19.63 36.67
C GLN A 488 -39.75 20.57 35.93
N ALA A 489 -40.26 20.12 34.77
CA ALA A 489 -41.54 20.53 34.16
C ALA A 489 -41.74 21.99 33.69
N ASP A 490 -41.74 22.11 32.35
CA ASP A 490 -42.90 22.54 31.53
C ASP A 490 -43.38 24.02 31.58
N GLY A 491 -44.06 24.45 30.51
CA GLY A 491 -44.72 25.77 30.43
C GLY A 491 -44.39 26.61 29.20
N THR A 492 -44.83 26.17 28.01
CA THR A 492 -45.24 27.15 26.98
C THR A 492 -46.73 27.46 27.20
N PRO A 493 -47.22 28.71 27.01
CA PRO A 493 -47.62 29.08 25.65
C PRO A 493 -47.68 30.58 25.27
N SER A 494 -47.43 30.81 23.97
CA SER A 494 -48.31 31.57 23.05
C SER A 494 -48.13 33.07 22.70
N LYS A 495 -47.92 33.26 21.39
CA LYS A 495 -48.64 34.16 20.45
C LYS A 495 -48.45 35.70 20.55
N LYS A 496 -47.76 36.23 19.53
CA LYS A 496 -48.33 37.03 18.41
C LYS A 496 -47.37 36.85 17.19
N ARG A 497 -47.79 36.33 16.02
CA ARG A 497 -48.64 36.93 14.96
C ARG A 497 -48.02 38.24 14.41
N LYS A 498 -47.89 38.51 13.10
CA LYS A 498 -48.46 37.85 11.89
C LYS A 498 -47.92 38.49 10.57
N ARG A 499 -48.09 37.72 9.47
CA ARG A 499 -48.41 38.09 8.05
C ARG A 499 -47.22 38.48 7.13
N LYS A 500 -47.17 38.11 5.84
CA LYS A 500 -48.10 37.42 4.88
C LYS A 500 -47.33 36.26 4.17
N LYS A 501 -47.84 35.09 3.74
CA LYS A 501 -49.04 34.66 2.95
C LYS A 501 -49.07 35.27 1.52
N LYS A 502 -49.36 34.57 0.41
CA LYS A 502 -49.85 33.18 0.16
C LYS A 502 -50.00 32.93 -1.37
N LYS A 503 -49.81 31.70 -1.87
CA LYS A 503 -50.59 30.96 -2.91
C LYS A 503 -49.68 29.86 -3.52
N LYS A 504 -50.15 28.65 -3.92
CA LYS A 504 -51.31 27.79 -3.56
C LYS A 504 -50.91 26.38 -4.13
N LYS A 505 -51.06 25.26 -3.39
CA LYS A 505 -52.11 24.21 -3.58
C LYS A 505 -52.36 23.79 -5.05
N LYS A 506 -52.53 22.51 -5.42
CA LYS A 506 -53.01 21.26 -4.75
C LYS A 506 -52.60 20.08 -5.69
N LYS A 507 -52.73 18.76 -5.45
CA LYS A 507 -53.55 17.89 -4.56
C LYS A 507 -52.78 16.53 -4.51
N LYS A 508 -52.46 15.94 -3.35
CA LYS A 508 -53.18 14.81 -2.69
C LYS A 508 -53.85 13.79 -3.64
N LYS A 509 -53.95 12.48 -3.35
CA LYS A 509 -53.42 11.49 -2.36
C LYS A 509 -54.44 10.32 -2.47
N LYS A 510 -54.03 9.06 -2.53
CA LYS A 510 -54.76 7.96 -1.84
C LYS A 510 -53.91 6.68 -1.77
N VAL A 511 -53.99 6.04 -0.61
CA VAL A 511 -53.64 4.65 -0.28
C VAL A 511 -54.73 4.25 0.71
N GLU A 512 -55.33 3.08 0.53
CA GLU A 512 -56.06 2.37 1.59
C GLU A 512 -56.22 0.90 1.22
N THR A 513 -56.11 0.05 2.23
CA THR A 513 -56.06 -1.42 2.21
C THR A 513 -57.43 -2.05 2.48
N VAL A 514 -57.68 -3.26 1.96
CA VAL A 514 -58.66 -4.23 2.50
C VAL A 514 -58.12 -5.64 2.29
N GLU A 515 -58.28 -6.53 3.29
CA GLU A 515 -57.99 -7.97 3.27
C GLU A 515 -59.24 -8.81 2.91
N THR A 516 -59.02 -10.08 2.53
CA THR A 516 -59.84 -11.33 2.68
C THR A 516 -59.76 -12.17 1.39
N VAL A 517 -59.04 -13.32 1.35
CA VAL A 517 -59.40 -14.69 1.81
C VAL A 517 -60.13 -15.52 0.72
N GLU A 518 -59.80 -16.82 0.69
CA GLU A 518 -60.49 -17.98 0.04
C GLU A 518 -60.17 -18.45 -1.41
N THR A 519 -59.36 -19.53 -1.45
CA THR A 519 -59.59 -20.87 -2.08
C THR A 519 -59.68 -21.15 -3.60
N VAL A 520 -58.75 -22.03 -4.03
CA VAL A 520 -58.98 -23.34 -4.73
C VAL A 520 -59.01 -23.43 -6.29
N LYS A 521 -58.44 -24.56 -6.78
CA LYS A 521 -58.30 -25.12 -8.17
C LYS A 521 -57.19 -24.50 -9.04
N THR A 522 -56.10 -25.18 -9.46
CA THR A 522 -55.88 -26.46 -10.22
C THR A 522 -56.16 -26.38 -11.72
N VAL A 523 -55.31 -27.05 -12.51
CA VAL A 523 -55.29 -27.16 -13.99
C VAL A 523 -54.73 -25.88 -14.64
N GLU A 524 -53.70 -25.91 -15.50
CA GLU A 524 -52.98 -27.02 -16.20
C GLU A 524 -51.45 -26.77 -16.22
#